data_AF-A0A0P4UU17-F1
#
_entry.id   AF-A0A0P4UU17-F1
#
_cell.length_a   1.000
_cell.length_b   1.000
_cell.length_c   1.000
_cell.angle_alpha   90.00
_cell.angle_beta   90.00
_cell.angle_gamma   90.00
#
_symmetry.space_group_name_H-M   'P 1'
#
loop_
_entity.id
_entity.type
_entity.pdbx_description
1 polymer ?
#
loop_
_entity_poly.entity_id
_entity_poly.type
_entity_poly.pdbx_seq_one_letter_code
_entity_poly.pdbx_strand_id
1 'polypeptide(L)'
;MQQNENSISQDETEYLLSTKANRDHLMSAIQDVATKTNLVSFTPEKWNEASNSLLSDWQVKQAQRLIKSFHHWTGKTLIETPEALFNAPFVVVSHGTEPDPIFNYGNQQALTLWEMDWETFTRTPSRQSAEPVSQEERLRLLTETKSKGYVSGYRGIRISSTGKRFWIEDVILWTVLDELNQPCGQAATFSSWTFI
;
A
#
# COMPACT_ATOMS: atom_id res chain seq x y z
N MET A 1 25.00 6.18 -11.06
CA MET A 1 24.72 7.64 -11.08
C MET A 1 23.29 7.82 -11.56
N GLN A 2 22.44 8.33 -10.68
CA GLN A 2 21.03 8.66 -10.94
C GLN A 2 20.90 9.73 -12.02
N GLN A 3 19.86 9.62 -12.85
CA GLN A 3 18.92 10.72 -13.08
C GLN A 3 17.50 10.14 -13.14
N ASN A 4 16.69 10.52 -12.16
CA ASN A 4 15.24 10.34 -12.15
C ASN A 4 14.66 11.52 -12.94
N GLU A 5 14.16 11.28 -14.13
CA GLU A 5 13.29 12.24 -14.83
C GLU A 5 11.86 12.03 -14.30
N ASN A 6 11.38 13.00 -13.52
CA ASN A 6 9.97 13.13 -13.19
C ASN A 6 9.19 13.28 -14.51
N SER A 7 8.38 12.28 -14.85
CA SER A 7 7.42 12.38 -15.94
C SER A 7 6.32 13.37 -15.55
N ILE A 8 6.48 14.62 -15.97
CA ILE A 8 5.42 15.63 -15.95
C ILE A 8 4.27 15.07 -16.79
N SER A 9 3.06 15.03 -16.23
CA SER A 9 1.90 14.53 -16.97
C SER A 9 1.65 15.40 -18.21
N GLN A 10 1.24 14.80 -19.33
CA GLN A 10 0.97 15.53 -20.57
C GLN A 10 -0.06 16.67 -20.38
N ASP A 11 -0.93 16.56 -19.37
CA ASP A 11 -2.02 17.49 -19.03
C ASP A 11 -1.52 18.84 -18.48
N GLU A 12 -0.46 18.84 -17.65
CA GLU A 12 0.09 20.08 -17.09
C GLU A 12 0.81 20.92 -18.13
N THR A 13 1.47 20.26 -19.09
CA THR A 13 2.17 20.94 -20.18
C THR A 13 1.17 21.58 -21.15
N GLU A 14 0.05 20.90 -21.43
CA GLU A 14 -1.05 21.46 -22.23
C GLU A 14 -1.70 22.66 -21.53
N TYR A 15 -1.91 22.60 -20.20
CA TYR A 15 -2.47 23.72 -19.44
C TYR A 15 -1.59 24.97 -19.46
N LEU A 16 -0.28 24.81 -19.24
CA LEU A 16 0.68 25.92 -19.24
C LEU A 16 0.78 26.61 -20.61
N LEU A 17 0.55 25.84 -21.68
CA LEU A 17 0.57 26.33 -23.05
C LEU A 17 -0.82 26.71 -23.60
N SER A 18 -1.89 26.60 -22.82
CA SER A 18 -3.27 26.76 -23.32
C SER A 18 -3.68 28.21 -23.61
N THR A 19 -3.19 29.19 -22.84
CA THR A 19 -3.57 30.61 -22.99
C THR A 19 -2.35 31.52 -23.07
N LYS A 20 -2.51 32.73 -23.63
CA LYS A 20 -1.45 33.73 -23.66
C LYS A 20 -0.98 34.11 -22.24
N ALA A 21 -1.91 34.28 -21.31
CA ALA A 21 -1.59 34.59 -19.91
C ALA A 21 -0.76 33.47 -19.25
N ASN A 22 -1.10 32.20 -19.51
CA ASN A 22 -0.35 31.07 -18.97
C ASN A 22 1.06 30.99 -19.57
N ARG A 23 1.19 31.23 -20.88
CA ARG A 23 2.50 31.29 -21.55
C ARG A 23 3.36 32.44 -21.03
N ASP A 24 2.78 33.63 -20.86
CA ASP A 24 3.49 34.79 -20.32
C ASP A 24 3.96 34.52 -18.87
N HIS A 25 3.12 33.87 -18.06
CA HIS A 25 3.48 33.42 -16.71
C HIS A 25 4.62 32.40 -16.73
N LEU A 26 4.55 31.39 -17.61
CA LEU A 26 5.60 30.38 -17.77
C LEU A 26 6.94 31.03 -18.17
N MET A 27 6.92 31.95 -19.14
CA MET A 27 8.12 32.65 -19.59
C MET A 27 8.71 33.54 -18.49
N SER A 28 7.88 34.17 -17.66
CA SER A 28 8.33 34.93 -16.49
C SER A 28 9.02 34.02 -15.47
N ALA A 29 8.44 32.86 -15.16
CA ALA A 29 9.02 31.91 -14.23
C ALA A 29 10.36 31.33 -14.73
N ILE A 30 10.46 31.04 -16.03
CA ILE A 30 11.72 30.59 -16.66
C ILE A 30 12.79 31.68 -16.56
N GLN A 31 12.41 32.94 -16.78
CA GLN A 31 13.32 34.07 -16.66
C GLN A 31 13.82 34.21 -15.22
N ASP A 32 12.93 34.14 -14.23
CA ASP A 32 13.27 34.21 -12.80
C ASP A 32 14.25 33.11 -12.37
N VAL A 33 14.09 31.89 -12.91
CA VAL A 33 15.05 30.78 -12.71
C VAL A 33 16.41 31.07 -13.36
N ALA A 34 16.42 31.58 -14.60
CA ALA A 34 17.65 31.88 -15.32
C ALA A 34 18.45 33.01 -14.67
N THR A 35 17.77 34.03 -14.14
CA THR A 35 18.40 35.18 -13.47
C THR A 35 18.58 34.99 -11.97
N LYS A 36 18.09 33.88 -11.40
CA LYS A 36 18.06 33.61 -9.96
C LYS A 36 17.40 34.74 -9.16
N THR A 37 16.40 35.37 -9.73
CA THR A 37 15.62 36.44 -9.10
C THR A 37 14.25 35.92 -8.72
N ASN A 38 13.64 36.45 -7.65
CA ASN A 38 12.30 36.05 -7.21
C ASN A 38 12.11 34.55 -6.90
N LEU A 39 13.19 33.80 -6.72
CA LEU A 39 13.14 32.41 -6.28
C LEU A 39 12.75 32.34 -4.81
N VAL A 40 11.72 31.55 -4.49
CA VAL A 40 11.40 31.21 -3.11
C VAL A 40 12.49 30.26 -2.61
N SER A 41 13.31 30.71 -1.67
CA SER A 41 14.27 29.85 -0.99
C SER A 41 13.53 29.02 0.06
N PHE A 42 13.39 27.72 -0.20
CA PHE A 42 13.01 26.77 0.83
C PHE A 42 14.27 26.23 1.51
N THR A 43 14.26 26.13 2.84
CA THR A 43 15.30 25.37 3.53
C THR A 43 15.03 23.87 3.35
N PRO A 44 16.06 22.98 3.39
CA PRO A 44 15.86 21.54 3.30
C PRO A 44 14.81 21.01 4.31
N GLU A 45 14.71 21.65 5.48
CA GLU A 45 13.72 21.29 6.51
C GLU A 45 12.28 21.57 6.05
N LYS A 46 12.02 22.66 5.32
CA LYS A 46 10.68 22.99 4.79
C LYS A 46 10.28 22.11 3.60
N TRP A 47 11.25 21.64 2.81
CA TRP A 47 11.02 20.58 1.82
C TRP A 47 10.67 19.25 2.49
N ASN A 48 11.32 18.96 3.62
CA ASN A 48 11.11 17.73 4.36
C ASN A 48 9.82 17.71 5.21
N GLU A 49 9.28 18.82 5.69
CA GLU A 49 8.04 18.79 6.50
C GLU A 49 6.80 18.27 5.73
N ALA A 50 6.69 18.57 4.42
CA ALA A 50 5.67 17.97 3.55
C ALA A 50 6.05 16.56 3.06
N SER A 51 7.31 16.16 3.23
CA SER A 51 7.92 14.90 2.76
C SER A 51 8.37 13.98 3.91
N ASN A 52 7.98 14.27 5.15
CA ASN A 52 8.42 13.56 6.37
C ASN A 52 7.47 12.43 6.75
N SER A 53 6.36 12.26 6.03
CA SER A 53 5.61 11.01 6.10
C SER A 53 6.41 9.96 5.33
N LEU A 54 6.87 8.93 6.05
CA LEU A 54 7.45 7.72 5.44
C LEU A 54 6.46 7.01 4.49
N LEU A 55 5.18 7.38 4.55
CA LEU A 55 4.09 6.86 3.73
C LEU A 55 3.61 7.92 2.74
N SER A 56 3.44 7.52 1.49
CA SER A 56 2.69 8.29 0.50
C SER A 56 1.22 8.46 0.89
N ASP A 57 0.55 9.48 0.33
CA ASP A 57 -0.89 9.70 0.52
C ASP A 57 -1.72 8.46 0.22
N TRP A 58 -1.33 7.70 -0.80
CA TRP A 58 -2.00 6.45 -1.15
C TRP A 58 -1.84 5.40 -0.04
N GLN A 59 -0.63 5.24 0.51
CA GLN A 59 -0.38 4.29 1.60
C GLN A 59 -1.15 4.66 2.86
N VAL A 60 -1.20 5.95 3.20
CA VAL A 60 -1.99 6.46 4.32
C VAL A 60 -3.47 6.14 4.12
N LYS A 61 -4.01 6.45 2.94
CA LYS A 61 -5.41 6.18 2.59
C LYS A 61 -5.73 4.68 2.63
N GLN A 62 -4.86 3.85 2.06
CA GLN A 62 -5.06 2.40 2.08
C GLN A 62 -5.01 1.85 3.50
N ALA A 63 -4.03 2.25 4.32
CA ALA A 63 -3.95 1.85 5.72
C ALA A 63 -5.22 2.25 6.51
N GLN A 64 -5.77 3.44 6.27
CA GLN A 64 -7.05 3.86 6.86
C GLN A 64 -8.20 2.92 6.46
N ARG A 65 -8.29 2.52 5.19
CA ARG A 65 -9.29 1.54 4.73
C ARG A 65 -9.12 0.21 5.44
N LEU A 66 -7.87 -0.28 5.59
CA LEU A 66 -7.58 -1.53 6.29
C LEU A 66 -8.07 -1.50 7.74
N ILE A 67 -7.73 -0.45 8.48
CA ILE A 67 -8.12 -0.24 9.88
C ILE A 67 -9.64 -0.16 10.02
N LYS A 68 -10.29 0.70 9.23
CA LYS A 68 -11.75 0.92 9.30
C LYS A 68 -12.53 -0.34 8.92
N SER A 69 -12.09 -1.05 7.88
CA SER A 69 -12.75 -2.28 7.43
C SER A 69 -12.59 -3.40 8.45
N PHE A 70 -11.42 -3.51 9.08
CA PHE A 70 -11.20 -4.48 10.15
C PHE A 70 -12.16 -4.22 11.32
N HIS A 71 -12.28 -2.96 11.74
CA HIS A 71 -13.22 -2.59 12.80
C HIS A 71 -14.67 -2.85 12.42
N HIS A 72 -15.06 -2.50 11.19
CA HIS A 72 -16.41 -2.73 10.66
C HIS A 72 -16.82 -4.21 10.77
N TRP A 73 -15.95 -5.13 10.36
CA TRP A 73 -16.28 -6.56 10.33
C TRP A 73 -16.11 -7.26 11.68
N THR A 74 -15.10 -6.88 12.47
CA THR A 74 -14.75 -7.62 13.69
C THR A 74 -15.23 -6.95 14.98
N GLY A 75 -15.61 -5.67 14.92
CA GLY A 75 -15.86 -4.82 16.10
C GLY A 75 -14.62 -4.50 16.93
N LYS A 76 -13.44 -4.99 16.54
CA LYS A 76 -12.18 -4.81 17.26
C LYS A 76 -11.34 -3.69 16.64
N THR A 77 -10.54 -3.03 17.45
CA THR A 77 -9.54 -2.07 16.96
C THR A 77 -8.29 -2.85 16.55
N LEU A 78 -7.87 -2.74 15.29
CA LEU A 78 -6.60 -3.31 14.83
C LEU A 78 -5.42 -2.48 15.34
N ILE A 79 -5.45 -1.17 15.03
CA ILE A 79 -4.48 -0.16 15.44
C ILE A 79 -5.08 1.23 15.17
N GLU A 80 -4.52 2.28 15.78
CA GLU A 80 -5.15 3.61 15.78
C GLU A 80 -4.79 4.47 14.56
N THR A 81 -3.57 4.37 14.03
CA THR A 81 -3.10 5.24 12.93
C THR A 81 -2.41 4.47 11.79
N PRO A 82 -2.39 5.03 10.56
CA PRO A 82 -1.64 4.48 9.43
C PRO A 82 -0.15 4.25 9.69
N GLU A 83 0.51 5.18 10.39
CA GLU A 83 1.93 5.11 10.70
C GLU A 83 2.20 3.99 11.71
N ALA A 84 1.30 3.82 12.68
CA ALA A 84 1.36 2.73 13.63
C ALA A 84 1.08 1.37 12.95
N LEU A 85 0.16 1.30 11.98
CA LEU A 85 -0.08 0.10 11.17
C LEU A 85 1.17 -0.31 10.38
N PHE A 86 1.83 0.67 9.75
CA PHE A 86 3.02 0.38 8.95
C PHE A 86 4.17 -0.16 9.81
N ASN A 87 4.34 0.34 11.02
CA ASN A 87 5.39 -0.09 11.95
C ASN A 87 4.95 -1.18 12.94
N ALA A 88 3.77 -1.76 12.76
CA ALA A 88 3.22 -2.73 13.70
C ALA A 88 4.10 -4.00 13.80
N PRO A 89 4.21 -4.63 14.98
CA PRO A 89 5.03 -5.84 15.19
C PRO A 89 4.37 -7.13 14.65
N PHE A 90 3.30 -6.99 13.88
CA PHE A 90 2.56 -8.08 13.24
C PHE A 90 2.39 -7.76 11.76
N VAL A 91 2.17 -8.79 10.94
CA VAL A 91 2.03 -8.61 9.49
C VAL A 91 0.66 -8.06 9.15
N VAL A 92 0.61 -7.06 8.27
CA VAL A 92 -0.62 -6.63 7.59
C VAL A 92 -0.34 -6.50 6.10
N VAL A 93 -1.16 -7.17 5.28
CA VAL A 93 -1.07 -7.13 3.81
C VAL A 93 -2.45 -6.96 3.20
N SER A 94 -2.53 -6.36 2.01
CA SER A 94 -3.76 -6.33 1.21
C SER A 94 -3.51 -6.41 -0.28
N HIS A 95 -4.56 -6.75 -1.03
CA HIS A 95 -4.60 -6.77 -2.49
C HIS A 95 -5.96 -6.30 -3.00
N GLY A 96 -6.06 -6.06 -4.31
CA GLY A 96 -7.30 -5.64 -4.96
C GLY A 96 -8.29 -6.79 -5.22
N THR A 97 -9.24 -6.56 -6.12
CA THR A 97 -10.31 -7.49 -6.50
C THR A 97 -10.07 -8.20 -7.82
N GLU A 98 -8.92 -7.96 -8.45
CA GLU A 98 -8.54 -8.58 -9.71
C GLU A 98 -8.43 -10.11 -9.61
N PRO A 99 -8.66 -10.86 -10.71
CA PRO A 99 -8.73 -12.33 -10.67
C PRO A 99 -7.46 -13.03 -10.18
N ASP A 100 -6.27 -12.48 -10.47
CA ASP A 100 -4.99 -12.91 -9.88
C ASP A 100 -4.44 -11.75 -9.04
N PRO A 101 -4.84 -11.66 -7.76
CA PRO A 101 -4.64 -10.47 -6.96
C PRO A 101 -3.16 -10.17 -6.69
N ILE A 102 -2.78 -8.92 -6.93
CA ILE A 102 -1.46 -8.37 -6.69
C ILE A 102 -1.49 -7.62 -5.37
N PHE A 103 -0.49 -7.84 -4.51
CA PHE A 103 -0.41 -7.07 -3.28
C PHE A 103 -0.36 -5.58 -3.60
N ASN A 104 -1.14 -4.80 -2.87
CA ASN A 104 -1.13 -3.34 -2.99
C ASN A 104 -0.63 -2.67 -1.69
N TYR A 105 -0.56 -3.42 -0.59
CA TYR A 105 -0.03 -2.93 0.68
C TYR A 105 0.66 -4.07 1.44
N GLY A 106 1.81 -3.77 2.03
CA GLY A 106 2.47 -4.59 3.04
C GLY A 106 3.14 -3.69 4.07
N ASN A 107 2.89 -3.91 5.35
CA ASN A 107 3.56 -3.15 6.40
C ASN A 107 5.04 -3.58 6.56
N GLN A 108 5.81 -2.86 7.37
CA GLN A 108 7.25 -3.11 7.52
C GLN A 108 7.57 -4.56 7.90
N GLN A 109 6.75 -5.17 8.75
CA GLN A 109 6.91 -6.58 9.14
C GLN A 109 6.66 -7.53 7.96
N ALA A 110 5.68 -7.24 7.10
CA ALA A 110 5.44 -8.00 5.87
C ALA A 110 6.64 -7.90 4.91
N LEU A 111 7.12 -6.68 4.63
CA LEU A 111 8.25 -6.44 3.74
C LEU A 111 9.51 -7.19 4.21
N THR A 112 9.76 -7.16 5.52
CA THR A 112 10.88 -7.86 6.16
C THR A 112 10.73 -9.38 6.03
N LEU A 113 9.54 -9.91 6.33
CA LEU A 113 9.30 -11.36 6.33
C LEU A 113 9.33 -11.95 4.91
N TRP A 114 8.85 -11.21 3.91
CA TRP A 114 8.92 -11.61 2.51
C TRP A 114 10.26 -11.30 1.84
N GLU A 115 11.15 -10.57 2.52
CA GLU A 115 12.46 -10.15 2.00
C GLU A 115 12.33 -9.34 0.71
N MET A 116 11.41 -8.37 0.70
CA MET A 116 11.11 -7.52 -0.45
C MET A 116 11.02 -6.06 -0.03
N ASP A 117 11.42 -5.16 -0.92
CA ASP A 117 11.05 -3.75 -0.80
C ASP A 117 9.59 -3.51 -1.19
N TRP A 118 9.10 -2.29 -0.96
CA TRP A 118 7.71 -1.92 -1.26
C TRP A 118 7.36 -2.10 -2.75
N GLU A 119 8.23 -1.66 -3.67
CA GLU A 119 7.95 -1.72 -5.11
C GLU A 119 7.83 -3.16 -5.60
N THR A 120 8.75 -4.03 -5.18
CA THR A 120 8.73 -5.46 -5.52
C THR A 120 7.52 -6.15 -4.90
N PHE A 121 7.26 -5.87 -3.62
CA PHE A 121 6.14 -6.48 -2.90
C PHE A 121 4.80 -6.14 -3.57
N THR A 122 4.58 -4.86 -3.90
CA THR A 122 3.34 -4.37 -4.52
C THR A 122 3.15 -4.75 -6.00
N ARG A 123 4.09 -5.50 -6.57
CA ARG A 123 3.99 -6.09 -7.91
C ARG A 123 3.88 -7.62 -7.87
N THR A 124 3.92 -8.21 -6.68
CA THR A 124 3.90 -9.66 -6.48
C THR A 124 2.45 -10.15 -6.39
N PRO A 125 2.02 -11.08 -7.27
CA PRO A 125 0.76 -11.78 -7.09
C PRO A 125 0.76 -12.57 -5.78
N SER A 126 -0.29 -12.40 -4.97
CA SER A 126 -0.39 -13.03 -3.64
C SER A 126 -0.20 -14.55 -3.70
N ARG A 127 -0.67 -15.18 -4.77
CA ARG A 127 -0.54 -16.62 -5.05
C ARG A 127 0.90 -17.09 -5.22
N GLN A 128 1.80 -16.27 -5.77
CA GLN A 128 3.20 -16.67 -5.98
C GLN A 128 3.98 -16.82 -4.67
N SER A 129 3.49 -16.19 -3.60
CA SER A 129 4.11 -16.23 -2.29
C SER A 129 3.47 -17.24 -1.32
N ALA A 130 2.56 -18.07 -1.81
CA ALA A 130 1.84 -19.06 -1.04
C ALA A 130 2.08 -20.45 -1.61
N GLU A 131 2.17 -21.45 -0.73
CA GLU A 131 1.98 -22.81 -1.20
C GLU A 131 0.52 -23.05 -1.60
N PRO A 132 0.26 -24.01 -2.50
CA PRO A 132 -1.10 -24.41 -2.83
C PRO A 132 -1.86 -24.82 -1.56
N VAL A 133 -2.86 -24.02 -1.20
CA VAL A 133 -3.82 -24.38 -0.15
C VAL A 133 -4.77 -25.43 -0.72
N SER A 134 -5.20 -26.38 0.12
CA SER A 134 -6.31 -27.29 -0.20
C SER A 134 -7.49 -26.50 -0.81
N GLN A 135 -8.08 -27.02 -1.89
CA GLN A 135 -9.25 -26.38 -2.50
C GLN A 135 -10.41 -26.26 -1.51
N GLU A 136 -10.58 -27.23 -0.62
CA GLU A 136 -11.63 -27.24 0.40
C GLU A 136 -11.44 -26.12 1.43
N GLU A 137 -10.20 -25.91 1.87
CA GLU A 137 -9.88 -24.84 2.82
C GLU A 137 -10.03 -23.47 2.16
N ARG A 138 -9.58 -23.30 0.92
CA ARG A 138 -9.83 -22.07 0.15
C ARG A 138 -11.33 -21.79 -0.01
N LEU A 139 -12.13 -22.81 -0.34
CA LEU A 139 -13.58 -22.67 -0.49
C LEU A 139 -14.25 -22.28 0.83
N ARG A 140 -13.85 -22.88 1.94
CA ARG A 140 -14.34 -22.53 3.28
C ARG A 140 -14.05 -21.07 3.61
N LEU A 141 -12.79 -20.63 3.44
CA LEU A 141 -12.37 -19.25 3.71
C LEU A 141 -13.12 -18.24 2.85
N LEU A 142 -13.25 -18.51 1.55
CA LEU A 142 -13.98 -17.65 0.63
C LEU A 142 -15.47 -17.56 0.97
N THR A 143 -16.09 -18.68 1.34
CA THR A 143 -17.53 -18.73 1.70
C THR A 143 -17.80 -18.00 3.00
N GLU A 144 -16.95 -18.19 4.01
CA GLU A 144 -17.09 -17.53 5.30
C GLU A 144 -16.83 -16.02 5.19
N THR A 145 -15.80 -15.62 4.45
CA THR A 145 -15.52 -14.19 4.19
C THR A 145 -16.64 -13.52 3.39
N LYS A 146 -17.25 -14.21 2.42
CA LYS A 146 -18.38 -13.66 1.65
C LYS A 146 -19.63 -13.43 2.51
N SER A 147 -19.85 -14.25 3.55
CA SER A 147 -21.06 -14.16 4.38
C SER A 147 -20.90 -13.24 5.59
N LYS A 148 -19.72 -13.24 6.23
CA LYS A 148 -19.45 -12.50 7.47
C LYS A 148 -18.55 -11.29 7.29
N GLY A 149 -17.94 -11.13 6.11
CA GLY A 149 -16.97 -10.10 5.78
C GLY A 149 -15.56 -10.33 6.35
N TYR A 150 -15.39 -11.29 7.26
CA TYR A 150 -14.09 -11.76 7.73
C TYR A 150 -14.11 -13.25 8.10
N VAL A 151 -12.93 -13.85 8.17
CA VAL A 151 -12.68 -15.19 8.70
C VAL A 151 -11.41 -15.18 9.56
N SER A 152 -11.32 -16.09 10.52
CA SER A 152 -10.17 -16.20 11.43
C SER A 152 -9.74 -17.64 11.61
N GLY A 153 -8.50 -17.85 12.02
CA GLY A 153 -7.94 -19.19 12.27
C GLY A 153 -7.40 -19.87 11.02
N TYR A 154 -7.18 -19.11 9.93
CA TYR A 154 -6.49 -19.62 8.74
C TYR A 154 -5.00 -19.86 9.04
N ARG A 155 -4.44 -20.90 8.45
CA ARG A 155 -3.01 -21.25 8.55
C ARG A 155 -2.49 -21.67 7.18
N GLY A 156 -1.19 -21.53 6.95
CA GLY A 156 -0.60 -21.97 5.69
C GLY A 156 0.88 -21.69 5.58
N ILE A 157 1.47 -22.14 4.47
CA ILE A 157 2.88 -21.88 4.17
C ILE A 157 2.98 -20.72 3.18
N ARG A 158 3.87 -19.79 3.53
CA ARG A 158 4.31 -18.69 2.67
C ARG A 158 5.78 -18.85 2.32
N ILE A 159 6.18 -18.23 1.23
CA ILE A 159 7.55 -18.30 0.68
C ILE A 159 8.06 -16.88 0.47
N SER A 160 9.22 -16.57 1.02
CA SER A 160 9.91 -15.29 0.80
C SER A 160 10.54 -15.22 -0.59
N SER A 161 11.00 -14.03 -0.99
CA SER A 161 11.72 -13.82 -2.26
C SER A 161 12.99 -14.69 -2.39
N THR A 162 13.62 -15.04 -1.27
CA THR A 162 14.84 -15.88 -1.24
C THR A 162 14.53 -17.38 -1.14
N GLY A 163 13.26 -17.76 -1.11
CA GLY A 163 12.81 -19.15 -1.03
C GLY A 163 12.68 -19.70 0.39
N LYS A 164 12.83 -18.87 1.43
CA LYS A 164 12.58 -19.30 2.81
C LYS A 164 11.10 -19.54 2.99
N ARG A 165 10.77 -20.72 3.51
CA ARG A 165 9.40 -21.11 3.80
C ARG A 165 9.08 -20.75 5.24
N PHE A 166 7.87 -20.26 5.48
CA PHE A 166 7.40 -20.00 6.84
C PHE A 166 5.92 -20.36 6.96
N TRP A 167 5.60 -21.05 8.05
CA TRP A 167 4.26 -21.40 8.46
C TRP A 167 3.63 -20.22 9.19
N ILE A 168 2.48 -19.73 8.73
CA ILE A 168 1.71 -18.64 9.38
C ILE A 168 0.52 -19.21 10.12
N GLU A 169 0.20 -18.62 11.28
CA GLU A 169 -0.88 -19.08 12.15
C GLU A 169 -1.88 -17.99 12.51
N ASP A 170 -3.08 -18.44 12.87
CA ASP A 170 -4.19 -17.62 13.39
C ASP A 170 -4.48 -16.37 12.54
N VAL A 171 -4.37 -16.53 11.23
CA VAL A 171 -4.57 -15.44 10.27
C VAL A 171 -6.02 -15.01 10.30
N ILE A 172 -6.22 -13.69 10.33
CA ILE A 172 -7.52 -13.06 10.10
C ILE A 172 -7.52 -12.50 8.69
N LEU A 173 -8.49 -12.91 7.88
CA LEU A 173 -8.74 -12.38 6.55
C LEU A 173 -10.03 -11.56 6.57
N TRP A 174 -10.03 -10.37 5.98
CA TRP A 174 -11.22 -9.53 5.89
C TRP A 174 -11.34 -8.82 4.54
N THR A 175 -12.58 -8.49 4.19
CA THR A 175 -12.89 -7.67 3.02
C THR A 175 -12.57 -6.20 3.30
N VAL A 176 -11.80 -5.58 2.40
CA VAL A 176 -11.49 -4.14 2.47
C VAL A 176 -12.64 -3.35 1.86
N LEU A 177 -13.07 -2.31 2.56
CA LEU A 177 -14.12 -1.39 2.17
C LEU A 177 -13.51 -0.04 1.77
N ASP A 178 -14.06 0.56 0.73
CA ASP A 178 -13.74 1.93 0.34
C ASP A 178 -14.51 2.97 1.18
N GLU A 179 -14.38 4.24 0.84
CA GLU A 179 -15.02 5.35 1.57
C GLU A 179 -16.56 5.33 1.49
N LEU A 180 -17.14 4.60 0.54
CA LEU A 180 -18.57 4.40 0.36
C LEU A 180 -19.06 3.06 0.94
N ASN A 181 -18.22 2.41 1.75
CA ASN A 181 -18.42 1.08 2.31
C ASN A 181 -18.65 -0.02 1.25
N GLN A 182 -18.11 0.15 0.04
CA GLN A 182 -18.15 -0.87 -1.00
C GLN A 182 -16.91 -1.77 -0.93
N PRO A 183 -17.04 -3.09 -1.13
CA PRO A 183 -15.90 -4.00 -1.21
C PRO A 183 -14.92 -3.61 -2.33
N CYS A 184 -13.66 -3.36 -1.97
CA CYS A 184 -12.60 -2.96 -2.91
C CYS A 184 -11.32 -3.79 -2.80
N GLY A 185 -11.30 -4.85 -1.99
CA GLY A 185 -10.16 -5.77 -1.90
C GLY A 185 -10.27 -6.75 -0.75
N GLN A 186 -9.16 -7.43 -0.46
CA GLN A 186 -9.02 -8.27 0.73
C GLN A 186 -7.71 -7.99 1.45
N ALA A 187 -7.72 -8.22 2.75
CA ALA A 187 -6.56 -8.02 3.61
C ALA A 187 -6.39 -9.20 4.57
N ALA A 188 -5.16 -9.36 5.06
CA ALA A 188 -4.77 -10.40 5.98
C ALA A 188 -3.89 -9.82 7.10
N THR A 189 -4.05 -10.35 8.32
CA THR A 189 -3.19 -10.02 9.44
C THR A 189 -2.86 -11.28 10.24
N PHE A 190 -1.63 -11.36 10.73
CA PHE A 190 -1.15 -12.42 11.62
C PHE A 190 0.09 -11.96 12.41
N SER A 191 0.28 -12.53 13.60
CA SER A 191 1.40 -12.19 14.50
C SER A 191 2.31 -13.37 14.81
N SER A 192 1.97 -14.58 14.36
CA SER A 192 2.76 -15.79 14.61
C SER A 192 3.18 -16.44 13.30
N TRP A 193 4.48 -16.73 13.20
CA TRP A 193 5.04 -17.52 12.11
C TRP A 193 6.26 -18.31 12.59
N THR A 194 6.57 -19.40 11.89
CA THR A 194 7.76 -20.22 12.14
C THR A 194 8.43 -20.56 10.80
N PHE A 195 9.73 -20.28 10.68
CA PHE A 195 10.52 -20.73 9.52
C PHE A 195 10.67 -22.25 9.52
N ILE A 196 10.55 -22.88 8.34
CA ILE A 196 10.60 -24.33 8.16
C ILE A 196 11.70 -24.77 7.20
#